data_AF-A0A944YBK6-F1
#
_entry.id   AF-A0A944YBK6-F1
#
_cell.length_a   1.000
_cell.length_b   1.000
_cell.length_c   1.000
_cell.angle_alpha   90.00
_cell.angle_beta   90.00
_cell.angle_gamma   90.00
#
_symmetry.space_group_name_H-M   'P 1'
#
loop_
_entity.id
_entity.type
_entity.pdbx_description
1 polymer ?
#
loop_
_entity_poly.entity_id
_entity_poly.type
_entity_poly.pdbx_seq_one_letter_code
_entity_poly.pdbx_strand_id
1 'polypeptide(L)'
;MAHRIWLFSSILFLVCSLALLGEETKSSARILKVLPHLLDANGKHALSPSLFERDAYQTHLKSHPEEVSTLRLDVNWMLQERFDVPLELRVEVRFGSGNSIQTLKAKTSLRPKKLRKRGWTSVQLKKEEYDAAANLIAWRVTVWNGAQQIGSQKSFLW
;
A
#
# COMPACT_ATOMS: atom_id res chain seq x y z
N MET A 1 3.45 -9.32 59.18
CA MET A 1 2.73 -9.99 58.06
C MET A 1 2.31 -9.03 56.94
N ALA A 2 2.07 -7.74 57.19
CA ALA A 2 1.59 -6.77 56.19
C ALA A 2 2.57 -6.43 55.04
N HIS A 3 3.89 -6.51 55.25
CA HIS A 3 4.87 -6.17 54.20
C HIS A 3 4.95 -7.18 53.05
N ARG A 4 4.54 -8.45 53.27
CA ARG A 4 4.58 -9.49 52.21
C ARG A 4 3.47 -9.26 51.17
N ILE A 5 2.31 -8.75 51.58
CA ILE A 5 1.15 -8.50 50.70
C ILE A 5 1.43 -7.32 49.74
N TRP A 6 2.16 -6.30 50.20
CA TRP A 6 2.56 -5.16 49.37
C TRP A 6 3.58 -5.54 48.29
N LEU A 7 4.53 -6.43 48.62
CA LEU A 7 5.51 -6.94 47.65
C LEU A 7 4.85 -7.79 46.56
N PHE A 8 3.88 -8.64 46.89
CA PHE A 8 3.14 -9.42 45.89
C PHE A 8 2.28 -8.54 44.97
N SER A 9 1.66 -7.47 45.49
CA SER A 9 0.87 -6.52 44.70
C SER A 9 1.74 -5.71 43.72
N SER A 10 2.94 -5.29 44.17
CA SER A 10 3.88 -4.53 43.35
C SER A 10 4.51 -5.39 42.24
N ILE A 11 4.78 -6.67 42.50
CA ILE A 11 5.24 -7.64 41.49
C ILE A 11 4.13 -7.93 40.45
N LEU A 12 2.87 -8.05 40.88
CA LEU A 12 1.75 -8.29 39.97
C LEU A 12 1.48 -7.10 39.04
N PHE A 13 1.63 -5.86 39.54
CA PHE A 13 1.53 -4.64 38.71
C PHE A 13 2.68 -4.52 37.70
N LEU A 14 3.90 -4.94 38.08
CA LEU A 14 5.06 -4.95 37.18
C LEU A 14 4.93 -6.00 36.06
N VAL A 15 4.34 -7.17 36.35
CA VAL A 15 4.10 -8.22 35.35
C VAL A 15 2.95 -7.84 34.40
N CYS A 16 1.88 -7.19 34.88
CA CYS A 16 0.79 -6.70 34.01
C CYS A 16 1.20 -5.54 33.10
N SER A 17 2.17 -4.72 33.50
CA SER A 17 2.67 -3.61 32.65
C SER A 17 3.62 -4.08 31.56
N LEU A 18 4.36 -5.18 31.76
CA LEU A 18 5.16 -5.80 30.70
C LEU A 18 4.32 -6.48 29.61
N ALA A 19 3.13 -7.00 29.94
CA ALA A 19 2.23 -7.63 28.97
C ALA A 19 1.54 -6.62 28.02
N LEU A 20 1.65 -5.31 28.28
CA LEU A 20 1.12 -4.23 27.45
C LEU A 20 2.17 -3.64 26.49
N LEU A 21 3.42 -4.10 26.54
CA LEU A 21 4.40 -3.83 25.50
C LEU A 21 4.01 -4.64 24.27
N GLY A 22 3.16 -4.04 23.42
CA GLY A 22 2.71 -4.66 22.19
C GLY A 22 3.90 -5.19 21.40
N GLU A 23 3.76 -6.41 20.86
CA GLU A 23 4.74 -6.93 19.93
C GLU A 23 4.88 -5.95 18.76
N GLU A 24 6.03 -5.30 18.63
CA GLU A 24 6.38 -4.68 17.37
C GLU A 24 6.42 -5.79 16.34
N THR A 25 5.39 -5.83 15.50
CA THR A 25 5.27 -6.84 14.45
C THR A 25 6.41 -6.59 13.50
N LYS A 26 7.46 -7.41 13.62
CA LYS A 26 8.62 -7.35 12.75
C LYS A 26 8.14 -7.39 11.31
N SER A 27 8.35 -6.28 10.59
CA SER A 27 7.88 -6.13 9.22
C SER A 27 8.71 -7.01 8.29
N SER A 28 8.14 -8.14 7.85
CA SER A 28 8.79 -9.07 6.93
C SER A 28 8.76 -8.63 5.46
N ALA A 29 8.09 -7.52 5.15
CA ALA A 29 8.03 -6.93 3.81
C ALA A 29 8.10 -5.39 3.87
N ARG A 30 8.87 -4.79 2.97
CA ARG A 30 8.96 -3.34 2.78
C ARG A 30 8.41 -2.95 1.42
N ILE A 31 7.71 -1.82 1.39
CA ILE A 31 7.30 -1.18 0.14
C ILE A 31 8.28 -0.02 -0.06
N LEU A 32 9.05 -0.07 -1.14
CA LEU A 32 10.13 0.87 -1.40
C LEU A 32 9.64 2.10 -2.17
N LYS A 33 8.73 1.87 -3.13
CA LYS A 33 8.16 2.93 -3.97
C LYS A 33 6.78 2.53 -4.44
N VAL A 34 5.91 3.53 -4.59
CA VAL A 34 4.60 3.38 -5.22
C VAL A 34 4.47 4.49 -6.26
N LEU A 35 4.13 4.11 -7.48
CA LEU A 35 4.01 5.01 -8.62
C LEU A 35 2.60 4.92 -9.22
N PRO A 36 1.71 5.88 -8.93
CA PRO A 36 0.42 5.98 -9.59
C PRO A 36 0.57 6.49 -11.03
N HIS A 37 -0.12 5.86 -11.97
CA HIS A 37 -0.10 6.16 -13.39
C HIS A 37 -1.51 6.09 -13.98
N LEU A 38 -1.99 7.18 -14.56
CA LEU A 38 -3.14 7.13 -15.45
C LEU A 38 -2.73 6.44 -16.74
N LEU A 39 -3.57 5.53 -17.22
CA LEU A 39 -3.36 4.83 -18.49
C LEU A 39 -4.39 5.29 -19.52
N ASP A 40 -3.97 5.39 -20.77
CA ASP A 40 -4.90 5.55 -21.90
C ASP A 40 -5.57 4.22 -22.31
N ALA A 41 -6.46 4.26 -23.30
CA ALA A 41 -7.12 3.07 -23.85
C ALA A 41 -6.17 1.97 -24.36
N ASN A 42 -4.93 2.31 -24.69
CA ASN A 42 -3.89 1.37 -25.11
C ASN A 42 -3.02 0.86 -23.95
N GLY A 43 -3.32 1.27 -22.71
CA GLY A 43 -2.55 0.91 -21.52
C GLY A 43 -1.24 1.69 -21.35
N LYS A 44 -1.04 2.79 -22.09
CA LYS A 44 0.17 3.61 -22.01
C LYS A 44 0.05 4.66 -20.92
N HIS A 45 1.16 4.85 -20.19
CA HIS A 45 1.33 5.91 -19.18
C HIS A 45 2.35 6.97 -19.62
N ALA A 46 2.97 6.77 -20.79
CA ALA A 46 3.92 7.64 -21.47
C ALA A 46 3.90 7.27 -22.95
N LEU A 47 4.16 8.22 -23.85
CA LEU A 47 4.29 7.96 -25.29
C LEU A 47 5.69 7.49 -25.68
N SER A 48 6.68 7.68 -24.79
CA SER A 48 8.09 7.39 -25.00
C SER A 48 8.79 7.00 -23.67
N PRO A 49 9.99 6.39 -23.71
CA PRO A 49 10.76 6.07 -22.50
C PRO A 49 11.51 7.30 -21.93
N SER A 50 10.85 8.46 -21.85
CA SER A 50 11.39 9.70 -21.29
C SER A 50 10.60 10.12 -20.05
N LEU A 51 11.30 10.52 -18.98
CA LEU A 51 10.64 11.01 -17.77
C LEU A 51 9.89 12.32 -18.00
N PHE A 52 10.48 13.23 -18.78
CA PHE A 52 9.84 14.51 -19.12
C PHE A 52 8.56 14.30 -19.92
N GLU A 53 8.62 13.40 -20.91
CA GLU A 53 7.45 13.11 -21.74
C GLU A 53 6.37 12.38 -20.94
N ARG A 54 6.74 11.42 -20.09
CA ARG A 54 5.78 10.79 -19.17
C ARG A 54 5.05 11.83 -18.33
N ASP A 55 5.76 12.78 -17.74
CA ASP A 55 5.14 13.78 -16.85
C ASP A 55 4.23 14.74 -17.63
N ALA A 56 4.60 15.10 -18.87
CA ALA A 56 3.74 15.84 -19.79
C ALA A 56 2.48 15.04 -20.14
N TYR A 57 2.62 13.76 -20.48
CA TYR A 57 1.48 12.92 -20.82
C TYR A 57 0.55 12.64 -19.65
N GLN A 58 1.09 12.47 -18.43
CA GLN A 58 0.26 12.38 -17.22
C GLN A 58 -0.50 13.67 -16.94
N THR A 59 0.05 14.84 -17.30
CA THR A 59 -0.66 16.11 -17.22
C THR A 59 -1.78 16.17 -18.25
N HIS A 60 -1.51 15.74 -19.48
CA HIS A 60 -2.51 15.62 -20.55
C HIS A 60 -3.68 14.70 -20.15
N LEU A 61 -3.40 13.50 -19.62
CA LEU A 61 -4.44 12.56 -19.19
C LEU A 61 -5.27 13.10 -18.01
N LYS A 62 -4.70 13.94 -17.14
CA LYS A 62 -5.47 14.61 -16.08
C LYS A 62 -6.41 15.67 -16.63
N SER A 63 -6.04 16.37 -17.69
CA SER A 63 -6.91 17.35 -18.35
C SER A 63 -7.91 16.74 -19.33
N HIS A 64 -7.70 15.49 -19.75
CA HIS A 64 -8.54 14.74 -20.69
C HIS A 64 -9.00 13.40 -20.07
N PRO A 65 -9.83 13.43 -19.01
CA PRO A 65 -10.27 12.22 -18.27
C PRO A 65 -11.04 11.22 -19.14
N GLU A 66 -11.62 11.66 -20.27
CA GLU A 66 -12.24 10.81 -21.28
C GLU A 66 -11.25 9.84 -21.93
N GLU A 67 -9.97 10.20 -22.04
CA GLU A 67 -8.91 9.36 -22.62
C GLU A 67 -8.38 8.32 -21.62
N VAL A 68 -8.59 8.54 -20.32
CA VAL A 68 -8.13 7.63 -19.26
C VAL A 68 -8.95 6.36 -19.27
N SER A 69 -8.29 5.19 -19.31
CA SER A 69 -8.95 3.89 -19.23
C SER A 69 -8.89 3.27 -17.83
N THR A 70 -7.84 3.56 -17.04
CA THR A 70 -7.63 3.01 -15.69
C THR A 70 -6.53 3.77 -14.95
N LEU A 71 -6.47 3.60 -13.63
CA LEU A 71 -5.35 3.97 -12.79
C LEU A 71 -4.58 2.70 -12.45
N ARG A 72 -3.29 2.70 -12.75
CA ARG A 72 -2.35 1.65 -12.36
C ARG A 72 -1.41 2.17 -11.27
N LEU A 73 -1.19 1.39 -10.23
CA LEU A 73 -0.12 1.62 -9.27
C LEU A 73 0.99 0.60 -9.50
N ASP A 74 2.17 1.08 -9.85
CA ASP A 74 3.37 0.25 -9.91
C ASP A 74 4.07 0.28 -8.55
N VAL A 75 4.08 -0.87 -7.87
CA VAL A 75 4.54 -1.03 -6.49
C VAL A 75 5.87 -1.76 -6.49
N ASN A 76 6.91 -1.11 -6.00
CA ASN A 76 8.21 -1.71 -5.72
C ASN A 76 8.23 -2.24 -4.29
N TRP A 77 8.48 -3.53 -4.16
CA TRP A 77 8.46 -4.23 -2.87
C TRP A 77 9.77 -4.99 -2.64
N MET A 78 10.06 -5.24 -1.36
CA MET A 78 11.15 -6.08 -0.87
C MET A 78 10.63 -7.00 0.23
N LEU A 79 11.01 -8.27 0.19
CA LEU A 79 10.79 -9.25 1.25
C LEU A 79 12.07 -9.41 2.08
N GLN A 80 11.94 -9.42 3.40
CA GLN A 80 13.07 -9.62 4.30
C GLN A 80 13.36 -11.11 4.51
N GLU A 81 12.36 -11.96 4.35
CA GLU A 81 12.45 -13.42 4.47
C GLU A 81 11.84 -14.13 3.25
N ARG A 82 11.93 -15.45 3.25
CA ARG A 82 11.38 -16.29 2.18
C ARG A 82 9.94 -16.68 2.55
N PHE A 83 9.07 -16.61 1.56
CA PHE A 83 7.69 -17.08 1.65
C PHE A 83 7.48 -18.18 0.62
N ASP A 84 7.02 -19.34 1.06
CA ASP A 84 6.69 -20.47 0.17
C ASP A 84 5.20 -20.48 -0.25
N VAL A 85 4.42 -19.53 0.27
CA VAL A 85 3.02 -19.28 -0.09
C VAL A 85 2.88 -17.97 -0.86
N PRO A 86 1.87 -17.85 -1.75
CA PRO A 86 1.53 -16.57 -2.36
C PRO A 86 1.16 -15.53 -1.30
N LEU A 87 1.69 -14.32 -1.44
CA LEU A 87 1.31 -13.16 -0.65
C LEU A 87 0.24 -12.36 -1.39
N GLU A 88 -0.45 -11.46 -0.69
CA GLU A 88 -1.42 -10.54 -1.29
C GLU A 88 -0.92 -9.11 -1.14
N LEU A 89 -0.87 -8.38 -2.26
CA LEU A 89 -0.65 -6.93 -2.28
C LEU A 89 -2.01 -6.27 -2.34
N ARG A 90 -2.34 -5.45 -1.33
CA ARG A 90 -3.57 -4.66 -1.30
C ARG A 90 -3.23 -3.20 -1.45
N VAL A 91 -4.01 -2.51 -2.28
CA VAL A 91 -3.91 -1.09 -2.55
C VAL A 91 -5.24 -0.44 -2.19
N GLU A 92 -5.16 0.69 -1.50
CA GLU A 92 -6.28 1.56 -1.23
C GLU A 92 -5.94 2.96 -1.72
N VAL A 93 -6.86 3.60 -2.43
CA VAL A 93 -6.65 4.94 -3.00
C VAL A 93 -7.83 5.83 -2.66
N ARG A 94 -7.53 7.02 -2.18
CA ARG A 94 -8.51 8.08 -1.92
C ARG A 94 -8.56 9.04 -3.10
N PHE A 95 -9.76 9.21 -3.64
CA PHE A 95 -10.04 10.15 -4.73
C PHE A 95 -11.07 11.19 -4.32
N GLY A 96 -10.99 12.37 -4.94
CA GLY A 96 -12.03 13.38 -4.86
C GLY A 96 -11.49 14.77 -4.54
N SER A 97 -12.39 15.62 -4.05
CA SER A 97 -12.09 16.99 -3.64
C SER A 97 -13.07 17.48 -2.59
N GLY A 98 -12.61 18.30 -1.65
CA GLY A 98 -13.47 18.85 -0.60
C GLY A 98 -14.14 17.76 0.23
N ASN A 99 -15.48 17.79 0.30
CA ASN A 99 -16.26 16.87 1.13
C ASN A 99 -16.57 15.51 0.47
N SER A 100 -16.23 15.34 -0.80
CA SER A 100 -16.52 14.11 -1.55
C SER A 100 -15.24 13.31 -1.75
N ILE A 101 -14.83 12.56 -0.72
CA ILE A 101 -13.68 11.65 -0.77
C ILE A 101 -14.16 10.21 -0.78
N GLN A 102 -13.85 9.47 -1.85
CA GLN A 102 -14.10 8.04 -1.97
C GLN A 102 -12.82 7.25 -1.77
N THR A 103 -12.91 6.04 -1.20
CA THR A 103 -11.78 5.12 -1.08
C THR A 103 -12.02 3.87 -1.91
N LEU A 104 -11.18 3.66 -2.91
CA LEU A 104 -11.18 2.45 -3.72
C LEU A 104 -10.19 1.44 -3.18
N LYS A 105 -10.44 0.16 -3.44
CA LYS A 105 -9.58 -0.93 -3.00
C LYS A 105 -9.36 -1.92 -4.14
N ALA A 106 -8.11 -2.26 -4.37
CA ALA A 106 -7.72 -3.33 -5.29
C ALA A 106 -6.72 -4.25 -4.61
N LYS A 107 -6.65 -5.50 -5.08
CA LYS A 107 -5.70 -6.48 -4.58
C LYS A 107 -5.17 -7.36 -5.69
N THR A 108 -3.94 -7.83 -5.55
CA THR A 108 -3.33 -8.78 -6.48
C THR A 108 -2.42 -9.76 -5.74
N SER A 109 -2.18 -10.92 -6.34
CA SER A 109 -1.28 -11.92 -5.76
C SER A 109 0.18 -11.57 -6.07
N LEU A 110 1.01 -11.55 -5.04
CA LEU A 110 2.46 -11.59 -5.17
C LEU A 110 2.90 -13.05 -5.09
N ARG A 111 3.53 -13.54 -6.16
CA ARG A 111 4.18 -14.85 -6.19
C ARG A 111 5.68 -14.63 -6.32
N PRO A 112 6.40 -14.45 -5.19
CA PRO A 112 7.84 -14.31 -5.24
C PRO A 112 8.43 -15.60 -5.82
N LYS A 113 9.25 -15.49 -6.88
CA LYS A 113 10.06 -16.64 -7.30
C LYS A 113 11.01 -17.00 -6.15
N LYS A 114 11.38 -18.27 -5.99
CA LYS A 114 12.14 -18.80 -4.83
C LYS A 114 13.34 -17.94 -4.36
N LEU A 115 14.03 -17.26 -5.28
CA LEU A 115 15.19 -16.40 -4.99
C LEU A 115 14.91 -14.89 -5.06
N ARG A 116 13.73 -14.49 -5.55
CA ARG A 116 13.40 -13.08 -5.81
C ARG A 116 12.84 -12.43 -4.54
N LYS A 117 13.70 -11.68 -3.85
CA LYS A 117 13.35 -10.85 -2.69
C LYS A 117 12.89 -9.43 -3.01
N ARG A 118 12.96 -8.99 -4.27
CA ARG A 118 12.51 -7.66 -4.72
C ARG A 118 11.76 -7.76 -6.04
N GLY A 119 10.84 -6.84 -6.28
CA GLY A 119 10.16 -6.78 -7.56
C GLY A 119 9.26 -5.57 -7.70
N TRP A 120 8.75 -5.43 -8.92
CA TRP A 120 7.67 -4.52 -9.26
C TRP A 120 6.42 -5.33 -9.53
N THR A 121 5.29 -4.85 -9.02
CA THR A 121 3.97 -5.40 -9.32
C THR A 121 3.02 -4.26 -9.61
N SER A 122 2.29 -4.38 -10.71
CA SER A 122 1.23 -3.44 -11.08
C SER A 122 -0.11 -3.85 -10.48
N VAL A 123 -0.85 -2.89 -9.95
CA VAL A 123 -2.23 -3.06 -9.49
C VAL A 123 -3.11 -2.05 -10.21
N GLN A 124 -4.09 -2.52 -10.96
CA GLN A 124 -5.03 -1.65 -11.68
C GLN A 124 -6.31 -1.48 -10.86
N LEU A 125 -6.86 -0.26 -10.89
CA LEU A 125 -8.17 0.08 -10.37
C LEU A 125 -9.15 0.20 -11.54
N LYS A 126 -10.29 -0.44 -11.40
CA LYS A 126 -11.33 -0.43 -12.43
C LYS A 126 -11.91 0.98 -12.58
N LYS A 127 -11.95 1.53 -13.79
CA LYS A 127 -12.47 2.88 -14.05
C LYS A 127 -13.93 3.01 -13.68
N GLU A 128 -14.71 1.93 -13.76
CA GLU A 128 -16.12 1.94 -13.39
C GLU A 128 -16.34 2.25 -11.90
N GLU A 129 -15.30 2.14 -11.08
CA GLU A 129 -15.34 2.41 -9.64
C GLU A 129 -14.99 3.86 -9.30
N TYR A 130 -14.51 4.69 -10.25
CA TYR A 130 -14.13 6.06 -9.95
C TYR A 130 -14.22 7.04 -11.12
N ASP A 131 -14.45 8.30 -10.77
CA ASP A 131 -14.37 9.41 -11.72
C ASP A 131 -12.89 9.71 -12.05
N ALA A 132 -12.50 9.54 -13.31
CA ALA A 132 -11.16 9.86 -13.77
C ALA A 132 -10.83 11.36 -13.71
N ALA A 133 -11.85 12.23 -13.69
CA ALA A 133 -11.68 13.66 -13.44
C ALA A 133 -11.43 13.96 -11.95
N ALA A 134 -11.72 13.02 -11.05
CA ALA A 134 -11.45 13.20 -9.62
C ALA A 134 -9.95 13.09 -9.33
N ASN A 135 -9.47 14.00 -8.48
CA ASN A 135 -8.07 14.02 -8.07
C ASN A 135 -7.71 12.83 -7.19
N LEU A 136 -6.59 12.17 -7.48
CA LEU A 136 -5.95 11.24 -6.54
C LEU A 136 -5.35 12.04 -5.38
N ILE A 137 -5.84 11.80 -4.16
CA ILE A 137 -5.41 12.52 -2.95
C ILE A 137 -4.32 11.73 -2.22
N ALA A 138 -4.58 10.45 -1.97
CA ALA A 138 -3.72 9.62 -1.12
C ALA A 138 -3.80 8.15 -1.52
N TRP A 139 -2.77 7.38 -1.17
CA TRP A 139 -2.74 5.93 -1.33
C TRP A 139 -2.15 5.25 -0.10
N ARG A 140 -2.58 4.01 0.13
CA ARG A 140 -1.97 3.06 1.07
C ARG A 140 -1.79 1.74 0.36
N VAL A 141 -0.64 1.13 0.58
CA VAL A 141 -0.32 -0.20 0.06
C VAL A 141 0.11 -1.08 1.23
N THR A 142 -0.35 -2.32 1.23
CA THR A 142 -0.06 -3.30 2.28
C THR A 142 0.25 -4.66 1.67
N VAL A 143 1.10 -5.43 2.34
CA VAL A 143 1.47 -6.80 1.98
C VAL A 143 0.92 -7.74 3.06
N TRP A 144 0.23 -8.79 2.64
CA TRP A 144 -0.44 -9.73 3.53
C TRP A 144 0.04 -11.17 3.28
N ASN A 145 0.27 -11.89 4.38
CA ASN A 145 0.40 -13.34 4.42
C ASN A 145 -0.86 -13.91 5.09
N GLY A 146 -1.82 -14.38 4.29
CA GLY A 146 -3.14 -14.77 4.80
C GLY A 146 -3.84 -13.61 5.51
N ALA A 147 -4.12 -13.77 6.81
CA ALA A 147 -4.74 -12.75 7.65
C ALA A 147 -3.73 -11.77 8.30
N GLN A 148 -2.43 -12.02 8.17
CA GLN A 148 -1.40 -11.19 8.79
C GLN A 148 -0.88 -10.13 7.82
N GLN A 149 -0.93 -8.86 8.22
CA GLN A 149 -0.22 -7.80 7.50
C GLN A 149 1.27 -7.86 7.87
N ILE A 150 2.13 -8.00 6.87
CA ILE A 150 3.59 -8.16 7.04
C ILE A 150 4.41 -6.98 6.47
N GLY A 151 3.74 -6.01 5.85
CA GLY A 151 4.37 -4.81 5.33
C GLY A 151 3.33 -3.75 4.94
N SER A 152 3.69 -2.49 5.04
CA SER A 152 2.81 -1.39 4.66
C SER A 152 3.61 -0.14 4.28
N GLN A 153 3.00 0.71 3.47
CA GLN A 153 3.45 2.08 3.21
C GLN A 153 2.25 2.91 2.75
N LYS A 154 2.33 4.22 2.96
CA LYS A 154 1.28 5.16 2.58
C LYS A 154 1.88 6.46 2.06
N SER A 155 1.12 7.19 1.24
CA SER A 155 1.44 8.56 0.87
C SER A 155 1.34 9.47 2.09
N PHE A 156 1.95 10.66 2.00
CA PHE A 156 1.93 11.66 3.06
C PHE A 156 0.51 12.05 3.53
N LEU A 157 -0.43 12.23 2.59
CA LEU A 157 -1.81 12.66 2.86
C LEU A 157 -2.76 11.53 3.32
N TRP A 158 -2.23 10.36 3.68
CA TRP A 158 -3.05 9.22 4.11
C TRP A 158 -3.43 9.25 5.58
#